data_AF-A0A1Z5K5R1-F1
#
_entry.id   AF-A0A1Z5K5R1-F1
#
_cell.length_a   1.000
_cell.length_b   1.000
_cell.length_c   1.000
_cell.angle_alpha   90.00
_cell.angle_beta   90.00
_cell.angle_gamma   90.00
#
_symmetry.space_group_name_H-M   'P 1'
#
loop_
_entity.id
_entity.type
_entity.pdbx_description
1 polymer ?
#
loop_
_entity_poly.entity_id
_entity_poly.type
_entity_poly.pdbx_seq_one_letter_code
_entity_poly.pdbx_strand_id
1 'polypeptide(L)'
;MHSFGASATYGLVQAGVTVDSKLENTFPIEKDANESIRSTELSSDSPSFALQASQSSLSSFHSQESSSVSNTNGHAMSSIMSSATLTVIVSQGRGLVSLDRNIFGKMKPAEPLVELYLGGKACGKTGPARRSSNPVWKESAIVCEIGGDMAKELVNRSEKLELRLFDRQIKKETFMGAILFSLPKEEASCWYTVAARSEQATEFYCARASGSIEVQVQMNAKFYPVLMPDHVFILRQHSKIALDLSWRSGPYLETSFVATDLGSGLILWDESVYFANRTNPNRSIVFPERLELPGQPTIDTVVVDLENVPLNVGTLCLVMTARNNSFSDIESLEIRCKDAITGQGVGRFVPRLSASDTCVVLLQMSRTKNRKAWDLEVMAAGYQRFRDFGSMQPEIQMIAQGSATRISRRAERTALMRSGDCIRVQDYAAPLPENLSIGLYWKVANGENVLPLVLLMDKDTHLLDVIHRQNPRSEDRSVAYAEDRFQVALPKAVADVHYICFALGPYLGEQADHILSAAFNMLNADDGKELVRSTFPDFDTFPTRTLTLGCLFRSCDNWDFTLLGLSSCDITIDDCTRTLQNYMIEKPLGHPSSLMTES
;
A
#
# COMPACT_ATOMS: atom_id res chain seq x y z
N MET A 1 25.40 -2.79 -24.79
CA MET A 1 25.24 -4.16 -24.27
C MET A 1 25.01 -4.09 -22.76
N HIS A 2 23.75 -4.03 -22.33
CA HIS A 2 23.33 -4.32 -20.97
C HIS A 2 22.02 -5.09 -21.09
N SER A 3 22.03 -6.32 -20.56
CA SER A 3 20.95 -7.30 -20.64
C SER A 3 19.84 -6.98 -19.64
N PHE A 4 18.60 -7.06 -20.10
CA PHE A 4 17.42 -7.18 -19.25
C PHE A 4 17.52 -8.46 -18.41
N GLY A 5 17.48 -8.32 -17.09
CA GLY A 5 17.48 -9.42 -16.14
C GLY A 5 16.07 -9.78 -15.72
N ALA A 6 15.62 -10.98 -16.09
CA ALA A 6 14.53 -11.69 -15.45
C ALA A 6 15.09 -12.99 -14.86
N SER A 7 14.86 -13.25 -13.57
CA SER A 7 14.65 -14.62 -13.08
C SER A 7 14.11 -14.63 -11.65
N ALA A 8 12.92 -15.20 -11.48
CA ALA A 8 12.46 -15.80 -10.24
C ALA A 8 12.08 -17.25 -10.58
N THR A 9 12.89 -18.21 -10.18
CA THR A 9 12.64 -19.64 -10.35
C THR A 9 12.21 -20.25 -9.02
N TYR A 10 11.10 -21.00 -9.03
CA TYR A 10 10.74 -21.94 -7.95
C TYR A 10 11.62 -23.18 -8.03
N GLY A 11 12.06 -23.68 -6.87
CA GLY A 11 13.03 -24.77 -6.74
C GLY A 11 12.46 -26.18 -6.70
N LEU A 12 13.32 -27.15 -6.99
CA LEU A 12 13.20 -28.57 -6.61
C LEU A 12 14.59 -29.18 -6.34
N VAL A 13 14.77 -29.57 -5.08
CA VAL A 13 15.61 -30.60 -4.42
C VAL A 13 16.81 -31.26 -5.15
N GLN A 14 17.98 -31.14 -4.47
CA GLN A 14 19.17 -32.01 -4.30
C GLN A 14 19.66 -32.96 -5.41
N ALA A 15 20.93 -32.76 -5.79
CA ALA A 15 22.03 -33.72 -5.54
C ALA A 15 23.38 -33.01 -5.80
N GLY A 16 24.34 -33.15 -4.87
CA GLY A 16 25.56 -32.33 -4.83
C GLY A 16 26.73 -32.84 -5.68
N VAL A 17 27.66 -31.93 -5.98
CA VAL A 17 29.10 -32.17 -6.17
C VAL A 17 29.84 -30.84 -5.89
N THR A 18 30.85 -30.88 -5.02
CA THR A 18 31.86 -29.85 -4.74
C THR A 18 32.99 -29.88 -5.77
N VAL A 19 33.46 -28.71 -6.27
CA VAL A 19 34.90 -28.44 -6.56
C VAL A 19 35.22 -26.93 -6.49
N ASP A 20 36.33 -26.62 -5.81
CA ASP A 20 37.07 -25.38 -5.66
C ASP A 20 37.55 -24.68 -6.96
N SER A 21 37.70 -23.36 -6.93
CA SER A 21 39.01 -22.66 -6.82
C SER A 21 39.06 -21.26 -7.47
N LYS A 22 39.52 -20.31 -6.64
CA LYS A 22 40.41 -19.16 -6.90
C LYS A 22 40.32 -18.39 -8.24
N LEU A 23 40.19 -17.07 -8.12
CA LEU A 23 41.07 -16.11 -8.81
C LEU A 23 41.11 -14.76 -8.07
N GLU A 24 42.31 -14.46 -7.58
CA GLU A 24 42.76 -13.16 -7.09
C GLU A 24 42.90 -12.18 -8.26
N ASN A 25 42.69 -10.88 -8.02
CA ASN A 25 43.44 -9.81 -8.69
C ASN A 25 43.40 -8.51 -7.88
N THR A 26 44.54 -8.22 -7.26
CA THR A 26 45.04 -6.96 -6.71
C THR A 26 45.27 -5.92 -7.82
N PHE A 27 45.08 -4.61 -7.60
CA PHE A 27 46.07 -3.56 -7.26
C PHE A 27 45.43 -2.17 -7.52
N PRO A 28 46.03 -1.01 -7.16
CA PRO A 28 46.78 -0.65 -5.97
C PRO A 28 46.26 0.65 -5.29
N ILE A 29 46.82 0.90 -4.10
CA ILE A 29 46.64 2.07 -3.24
C ILE A 29 47.57 3.19 -3.71
N GLU A 30 47.06 4.41 -3.84
CA GLU A 30 47.88 5.63 -3.85
C GLU A 30 47.47 6.54 -2.68
N LYS A 31 48.50 7.10 -2.06
CA LYS A 31 48.51 7.82 -0.78
C LYS A 31 48.87 9.28 -1.05
N ASP A 32 48.39 10.12 -0.14
CA ASP A 32 48.87 11.47 0.18
C ASP A 32 48.37 12.65 -0.69
N ALA A 33 47.50 13.46 -0.08
CA ALA A 33 47.83 14.85 0.23
C ALA A 33 46.79 15.44 1.21
N ASN A 34 47.22 15.62 2.45
CA ASN A 34 46.62 16.53 3.42
C ASN A 34 46.77 17.96 2.90
N GLU A 35 45.67 18.70 2.77
CA GLU A 35 45.70 20.14 3.01
C GLU A 35 44.45 20.60 3.76
N SER A 36 44.74 21.24 4.88
CA SER A 36 43.84 21.76 5.89
C SER A 36 43.03 22.96 5.39
N ILE A 37 41.70 22.92 5.49
CA ILE A 37 40.90 24.14 5.64
C ILE A 37 39.91 23.97 6.79
N ARG A 38 39.95 24.98 7.64
CA ARG A 38 39.38 25.12 8.97
C ARG A 38 37.87 24.85 9.02
N SER A 39 37.52 24.18 10.09
CA SER A 39 36.21 24.04 10.70
C SER A 39 35.49 25.39 10.84
N THR A 40 34.29 25.46 10.29
CA THR A 40 33.20 26.26 10.86
C THR A 40 32.06 25.28 11.09
N GLU A 41 32.03 24.71 12.29
CA GLU A 41 30.91 23.91 12.78
C GLU A 41 29.68 24.82 12.89
N LEU A 42 28.79 24.75 11.91
CA LEU A 42 27.41 25.14 12.08
C LEU A 42 26.68 23.93 12.67
N SER A 43 26.59 23.91 14.00
CA SER A 43 25.75 22.98 14.75
C SER A 43 24.28 23.23 14.40
N SER A 44 23.73 22.43 13.49
CA SER A 44 22.28 22.25 13.35
C SER A 44 21.92 20.90 13.97
N ASP A 45 21.86 20.87 15.29
CA ASP A 45 21.26 19.75 16.02
C ASP A 45 19.74 19.80 15.78
N SER A 46 19.25 19.01 14.83
CA SER A 46 17.84 18.68 14.76
C SER A 46 17.50 17.80 15.96
N PRO A 47 16.50 18.15 16.80
CA PRO A 47 16.18 17.37 17.99
C PRO A 47 15.61 16.01 17.57
N SER A 48 16.39 14.94 17.75
CA SER A 48 15.91 13.58 17.61
C SER A 48 15.04 13.22 18.81
N PHE A 49 13.74 12.98 18.61
CA PHE A 49 12.83 12.53 19.67
C PHE A 49 12.84 11.00 19.78
N ALA A 50 13.25 10.49 20.93
CA ALA A 50 13.00 9.10 21.32
C ALA A 50 11.72 9.08 22.17
N LEU A 51 10.57 8.87 21.53
CA LEU A 51 9.30 8.65 22.23
C LEU A 51 8.95 7.15 22.14
N GLN A 52 8.92 6.48 23.30
CA GLN A 52 8.42 5.12 23.40
C GLN A 52 6.89 5.13 23.54
N ALA A 53 6.22 4.16 22.92
CA ALA A 53 4.82 3.89 23.20
C ALA A 53 4.62 3.73 24.72
N SER A 54 3.74 4.53 25.31
CA SER A 54 3.41 4.41 26.73
C SER A 54 2.38 3.31 26.93
N GLN A 55 2.60 2.46 27.93
CA GLN A 55 1.60 1.52 28.42
C GLN A 55 0.95 2.09 29.67
N SER A 56 -0.37 1.97 29.76
CA SER A 56 -1.11 2.43 30.93
C SER A 56 -2.08 1.34 31.40
N SER A 57 -2.13 1.12 32.72
CA SER A 57 -3.03 0.16 33.36
C SER A 57 -4.42 0.75 33.57
N LEU A 58 -5.41 -0.09 33.87
CA LEU A 58 -6.82 0.30 34.10
C LEU A 58 -7.03 1.50 35.04
N SER A 59 -6.23 1.62 36.11
CA SER A 59 -6.37 2.73 37.05
C SER A 59 -5.98 4.09 36.45
N SER A 60 -5.07 4.09 35.46
CA SER A 60 -4.65 5.30 34.74
C SER A 60 -5.60 5.71 33.60
N PHE A 61 -6.43 4.77 33.12
CA PHE A 61 -7.40 5.00 32.04
C PHE A 61 -8.50 5.99 32.42
N HIS A 62 -9.05 5.86 33.62
CA HIS A 62 -10.14 6.72 34.09
C HIS A 62 -9.68 8.14 34.44
N SER A 63 -8.36 8.39 34.46
CA SER A 63 -7.76 9.69 34.81
C SER A 63 -7.18 10.43 33.61
N GLN A 64 -7.14 9.82 32.42
CA GLN A 64 -6.56 10.40 31.20
C GLN A 64 -7.64 10.80 30.18
N GLU A 65 -8.54 11.70 30.55
CA GLU A 65 -9.06 12.64 29.55
C GLU A 65 -8.00 13.74 29.39
N SER A 66 -7.19 13.67 28.32
CA SER A 66 -6.12 14.63 27.99
C SER A 66 -4.93 14.73 28.96
N SER A 67 -4.10 13.69 29.05
CA SER A 67 -2.76 13.86 29.60
C SER A 67 -1.79 14.32 28.51
N SER A 68 -1.23 15.51 28.70
CA SER A 68 -0.07 16.00 27.96
C SER A 68 1.18 15.27 28.46
N VAL A 69 1.93 14.62 27.58
CA VAL A 69 3.29 14.19 27.91
C VAL A 69 4.18 15.43 27.77
N SER A 70 4.66 15.96 28.90
CA SER A 70 5.58 17.10 28.92
C SER A 70 6.99 16.65 28.49
N ASN A 71 7.46 17.13 27.35
CA ASN A 71 8.85 16.99 26.92
C ASN A 71 9.68 18.24 27.27
N THR A 72 10.99 18.09 27.28
CA THR A 72 12.02 19.08 27.67
C THR A 72 12.00 20.41 26.92
N ASN A 73 11.14 20.59 25.91
CA ASN A 73 10.97 21.82 25.13
C ASN A 73 9.53 22.39 25.13
N GLY A 74 8.65 21.98 26.05
CA GLY A 74 7.40 22.72 26.33
C GLY A 74 6.22 22.53 25.35
N HIS A 75 6.34 21.66 24.34
CA HIS A 75 5.18 21.24 23.54
C HIS A 75 4.63 19.91 24.04
N ALA A 76 3.39 19.94 24.54
CA ALA A 76 2.64 18.75 24.90
C ALA A 76 2.27 17.96 23.64
N MET A 77 2.85 16.77 23.44
CA MET A 77 2.34 15.84 22.44
C MET A 77 1.12 15.11 23.02
N SER A 78 0.01 15.14 22.30
CA SER A 78 -1.17 14.34 22.62
C SER A 78 -0.94 12.89 22.20
N SER A 79 -1.35 11.95 23.04
CA SER A 79 -1.32 10.52 22.76
C SER A 79 -2.75 9.99 22.68
N ILE A 80 -3.03 9.13 21.71
CA ILE A 80 -4.38 8.55 21.53
C ILE A 80 -4.27 7.03 21.67
N MET A 81 -5.21 6.43 22.39
CA MET A 81 -5.26 4.99 22.53
C MET A 81 -5.46 4.34 21.15
N SER A 82 -4.56 3.43 20.82
CA SER A 82 -4.54 2.73 19.55
C SER A 82 -5.18 1.36 19.58
N SER A 83 -4.93 0.66 20.68
CA SER A 83 -5.33 -0.71 20.95
C SER A 83 -5.16 -0.94 22.45
N ALA A 84 -5.71 -2.04 22.93
CA ALA A 84 -5.45 -2.50 24.28
C ALA A 84 -5.31 -4.02 24.29
N THR A 85 -4.50 -4.52 25.23
CA THR A 85 -4.49 -5.94 25.57
C THR A 85 -5.44 -6.13 26.74
N LEU A 86 -6.53 -6.86 26.52
CA LEU A 86 -7.47 -7.28 27.55
C LEU A 86 -7.08 -8.67 28.05
N THR A 87 -6.80 -8.78 29.34
CA THR A 87 -6.52 -10.04 30.01
C THR A 87 -7.61 -10.32 31.03
N VAL A 88 -8.34 -11.42 30.85
CA VAL A 88 -9.37 -11.87 31.79
C VAL A 88 -8.87 -13.15 32.47
N ILE A 89 -8.73 -13.10 33.78
CA ILE A 89 -8.23 -14.20 34.60
C ILE A 89 -9.40 -14.77 35.40
N VAL A 90 -9.74 -16.03 35.15
CA VAL A 90 -10.74 -16.78 35.92
C VAL A 90 -10.01 -17.68 36.91
N SER A 91 -9.91 -17.28 38.18
CA SER A 91 -9.09 -17.98 39.17
C SER A 91 -9.79 -19.23 39.71
N GLN A 92 -11.02 -19.07 40.18
CA GLN A 92 -11.76 -20.12 40.89
C GLN A 92 -13.27 -19.91 40.83
N GLY A 93 -14.00 -21.00 41.08
CA GLY A 93 -15.45 -21.02 41.14
C GLY A 93 -15.93 -21.55 42.47
N ARG A 94 -17.17 -21.25 42.83
CA ARG A 94 -17.84 -21.82 43.99
C ARG A 94 -19.29 -22.16 43.73
N GLY A 95 -19.73 -23.33 44.16
CA GLY A 95 -21.11 -23.79 44.02
C GLY A 95 -21.60 -23.95 42.57
N LEU A 96 -20.70 -24.26 41.63
CA LEU A 96 -21.06 -24.44 40.23
C LEU A 96 -21.89 -25.70 40.03
N VAL A 97 -22.85 -25.62 39.11
CA VAL A 97 -23.73 -26.73 38.77
C VAL A 97 -22.93 -27.90 38.19
N SER A 98 -23.33 -29.12 38.51
CA SER A 98 -22.86 -30.32 37.81
C SER A 98 -23.96 -30.79 36.87
N LEU A 99 -23.65 -30.98 35.59
CA LEU A 99 -24.64 -31.37 34.57
C LEU A 99 -24.56 -32.85 34.20
N ASP A 100 -23.41 -33.47 34.46
CA ASP A 100 -23.15 -34.87 34.17
C ASP A 100 -23.66 -35.82 35.23
N ARG A 101 -24.14 -36.99 34.81
CA ARG A 101 -24.39 -38.16 35.69
C ARG A 101 -23.48 -39.32 35.33
N ASN A 102 -23.08 -40.10 36.32
CA ASN A 102 -22.42 -41.39 36.10
C ASN A 102 -23.43 -42.49 35.76
N ILE A 103 -22.94 -43.67 35.39
CA ILE A 103 -23.75 -44.85 35.05
C ILE A 103 -24.66 -45.34 36.21
N PHE A 104 -24.46 -44.80 37.42
CA PHE A 104 -25.27 -45.06 38.61
C PHE A 104 -26.20 -43.88 38.96
N GLY A 105 -26.36 -42.90 38.06
CA GLY A 105 -27.23 -41.74 38.23
C GLY A 105 -26.72 -40.65 39.19
N LYS A 106 -25.54 -40.80 39.80
CA LYS A 106 -24.93 -39.78 40.66
C LYS A 106 -24.30 -38.68 39.81
N MET A 107 -24.42 -37.43 40.24
CA MET A 107 -23.80 -36.30 39.55
C MET A 107 -22.27 -36.45 39.54
N LYS A 108 -21.65 -36.32 38.37
CA LYS A 108 -20.19 -36.21 38.26
C LYS A 108 -19.78 -34.78 38.55
N PRO A 109 -18.62 -34.54 39.18
CA PRO A 109 -18.12 -33.18 39.34
C PRO A 109 -17.82 -32.58 37.97
N ALA A 110 -18.33 -31.37 37.73
CA ALA A 110 -18.13 -30.61 36.48
C ALA A 110 -16.65 -30.37 36.20
N GLU A 111 -16.27 -30.37 34.92
CA GLU A 111 -14.95 -29.99 34.40
C GLU A 111 -15.08 -28.67 33.62
N PRO A 112 -15.28 -27.54 34.32
CA PRO A 112 -15.73 -26.32 33.66
C PRO A 112 -14.61 -25.65 32.87
N LEU A 113 -14.97 -25.11 31.72
CA LEU A 113 -14.19 -24.20 30.89
C LEU A 113 -14.95 -22.88 30.74
N VAL A 114 -14.23 -21.79 30.49
CA VAL A 114 -14.84 -20.47 30.33
C VAL A 114 -14.38 -19.86 29.01
N GLU A 115 -15.32 -19.32 28.25
CA GLU A 115 -15.08 -18.62 26.99
C GLU A 115 -15.43 -17.13 27.14
N LEU A 116 -14.57 -16.25 26.64
CA LEU A 116 -14.76 -14.80 26.65
C LEU A 116 -15.40 -14.32 25.34
N TYR A 117 -16.44 -13.51 25.47
CA TYR A 117 -17.12 -12.84 24.38
C TYR A 117 -17.11 -11.32 24.58
N LEU A 118 -16.85 -10.60 23.48
CA LEU A 118 -16.87 -9.15 23.39
C LEU A 118 -17.70 -8.75 22.18
N GLY A 119 -18.78 -7.97 22.37
CA GLY A 119 -19.71 -7.61 21.31
C GLY A 119 -20.27 -8.83 20.56
N GLY A 120 -20.51 -9.94 21.27
CA GLY A 120 -20.97 -11.22 20.68
C GLY A 120 -19.90 -12.05 19.97
N LYS A 121 -18.66 -11.56 19.82
CA LYS A 121 -17.55 -12.30 19.18
C LYS A 121 -16.70 -13.03 20.21
N ALA A 122 -16.42 -14.31 19.96
CA ALA A 122 -15.52 -15.11 20.80
C ALA A 122 -14.07 -14.60 20.71
N CYS A 123 -13.45 -14.35 21.86
CA CYS A 123 -12.09 -13.81 21.99
C CYS A 123 -11.06 -14.88 22.37
N GLY A 124 -11.48 -15.88 23.14
CA GLY A 124 -10.62 -16.97 23.62
C GLY A 124 -11.27 -17.75 24.75
N LYS A 125 -10.57 -18.77 25.25
CA LYS A 125 -11.08 -19.65 26.31
C LYS A 125 -10.00 -20.12 27.27
N THR A 126 -10.39 -20.45 28.50
CA THR A 126 -9.51 -21.07 29.48
C THR A 126 -9.23 -22.53 29.12
N GLY A 127 -8.20 -23.10 29.73
CA GLY A 127 -8.12 -24.56 29.87
C GLY A 127 -9.26 -25.09 30.76
N PRO A 128 -9.58 -26.41 30.71
CA PRO A 128 -10.54 -27.02 31.62
C PRO A 128 -10.03 -27.00 33.07
N ALA A 129 -10.89 -26.63 34.02
CA ALA A 129 -10.54 -26.67 35.43
C ALA A 129 -10.55 -28.08 36.00
N ARG A 130 -9.97 -28.23 37.20
CA ARG A 130 -10.08 -29.49 37.95
C ARG A 130 -11.54 -29.77 38.31
N ARG A 131 -11.94 -31.03 38.09
CA ARG A 131 -13.29 -31.54 38.39
C ARG A 131 -13.74 -31.26 39.82
N SER A 132 -14.68 -30.33 39.99
CA SER A 132 -15.17 -29.85 41.31
C SER A 132 -16.36 -28.91 41.14
N SER A 133 -17.24 -28.83 42.14
CA SER A 133 -18.23 -27.73 42.25
C SER A 133 -17.59 -26.42 42.71
N ASN A 134 -16.36 -26.48 43.24
CA ASN A 134 -15.52 -25.34 43.54
C ASN A 134 -14.20 -25.48 42.75
N PRO A 135 -14.22 -25.29 41.43
CA PRO A 135 -13.05 -25.49 40.57
C PRO A 135 -11.98 -24.42 40.81
N VAL A 136 -10.72 -24.76 40.49
CA VAL A 136 -9.60 -23.83 40.38
C VAL A 136 -8.96 -24.04 39.01
N TRP A 137 -8.78 -22.98 38.24
CA TRP A 137 -8.19 -23.01 36.91
C TRP A 137 -6.67 -22.86 37.00
N LYS A 138 -5.93 -23.71 36.28
CA LYS A 138 -4.48 -23.58 36.13
C LYS A 138 -4.12 -22.68 34.95
N GLU A 139 -4.82 -22.86 33.83
CA GLU A 139 -4.75 -22.01 32.64
C GLU A 139 -5.94 -21.05 32.68
N SER A 140 -5.82 -20.04 33.54
CA SER A 140 -6.92 -19.14 33.93
C SER A 140 -7.02 -17.87 33.08
N ALA A 141 -5.96 -17.51 32.37
CA ALA A 141 -5.88 -16.25 31.63
C ALA A 141 -6.34 -16.40 30.18
N ILE A 142 -7.27 -15.55 29.77
CA ILE A 142 -7.67 -15.33 28.39
C ILE A 142 -7.12 -13.96 27.97
N VAL A 143 -6.30 -13.91 26.94
CA VAL A 143 -5.68 -12.67 26.44
C VAL A 143 -6.25 -12.34 25.07
N CYS A 144 -6.72 -11.11 24.87
CA CYS A 144 -7.29 -10.62 23.62
C CYS A 144 -6.72 -9.24 23.29
N GLU A 145 -6.29 -9.05 22.04
CA GLU A 145 -5.97 -7.72 21.51
C GLU A 145 -7.24 -7.08 20.95
N ILE A 146 -7.54 -5.88 21.41
CA ILE A 146 -8.72 -5.11 21.00
C ILE A 146 -8.29 -3.78 20.37
N GLY A 147 -9.02 -3.35 19.33
CA GLY A 147 -8.78 -2.05 18.69
C GLY A 147 -9.11 -0.87 19.61
N GLY A 148 -8.50 0.28 19.38
CA GLY A 148 -8.62 1.46 20.24
C GLY A 148 -10.05 1.95 20.43
N ASP A 149 -10.90 1.90 19.40
CA ASP A 149 -12.30 2.34 19.54
C ASP A 149 -13.13 1.40 20.42
N MET A 150 -13.00 0.09 20.21
CA MET A 150 -13.60 -0.93 21.09
C MET A 150 -13.08 -0.82 22.53
N ALA A 151 -11.78 -0.56 22.72
CA ALA A 151 -11.21 -0.32 24.04
C ALA A 151 -11.82 0.94 24.70
N LYS A 152 -12.07 2.02 23.95
CA LYS A 152 -12.76 3.22 24.47
C LYS A 152 -14.19 2.89 24.86
N GLU A 153 -14.93 2.14 24.04
CA GLU A 153 -16.32 1.74 24.32
C GLU A 153 -16.41 0.86 25.59
N LEU A 154 -15.48 -0.07 25.78
CA LEU A 154 -15.36 -0.88 26.99
C LEU A 154 -15.11 -0.02 28.24
N VAL A 155 -14.25 0.99 28.14
CA VAL A 155 -13.95 1.93 29.24
C VAL A 155 -15.13 2.84 29.54
N ASN A 156 -15.79 3.34 28.50
CA ASN A 156 -16.96 4.22 28.57
C ASN A 156 -18.24 3.47 28.97
N ARG A 157 -18.14 2.14 29.15
CA ARG A 157 -19.18 1.24 29.67
C ARG A 157 -20.40 1.05 28.76
N SER A 158 -20.30 1.41 27.48
CA SER A 158 -21.34 1.07 26.52
C SER A 158 -21.33 -0.43 26.21
N GLU A 159 -20.12 -1.01 26.12
CA GLU A 159 -19.92 -2.43 25.86
C GLU A 159 -19.73 -3.25 27.14
N LYS A 160 -20.23 -4.49 27.13
CA LYS A 160 -20.14 -5.43 28.25
C LYS A 160 -19.40 -6.70 27.84
N LEU A 161 -18.63 -7.23 28.78
CA LEU A 161 -17.92 -8.50 28.63
C LEU A 161 -18.83 -9.63 29.08
N GLU A 162 -18.91 -10.69 28.28
CA GLU A 162 -19.63 -11.91 28.65
C GLU A 162 -18.64 -13.07 28.79
N LEU A 163 -18.69 -13.76 29.93
CA LEU A 163 -18.02 -15.05 30.09
C LEU A 163 -19.08 -16.15 30.08
N ARG A 164 -18.94 -17.11 29.16
CA ARG A 164 -19.82 -18.27 29.06
C ARG A 164 -19.12 -19.49 29.64
N LEU A 165 -19.80 -20.20 30.53
CA LEU A 165 -19.27 -21.36 31.21
C LEU A 165 -19.80 -22.62 30.54
N PHE A 166 -18.93 -23.60 30.29
CA PHE A 166 -19.31 -24.89 29.74
C PHE A 166 -18.69 -26.03 30.53
N ASP A 167 -19.42 -27.14 30.64
CA ASP A 167 -18.91 -28.39 31.20
C ASP A 167 -18.27 -29.21 30.09
N ARG A 168 -16.98 -29.55 30.22
CA ARG A 168 -16.28 -30.32 29.19
C ARG A 168 -16.76 -31.76 29.20
N GLN A 169 -17.30 -32.21 28.08
CA GLN A 169 -17.61 -33.63 27.85
C GLN A 169 -16.90 -34.15 26.61
N ILE A 170 -16.79 -35.49 26.52
CA ILE A 170 -16.10 -36.20 25.42
C ILE A 170 -16.70 -35.88 24.05
N LYS A 171 -18.01 -35.60 23.97
CA LYS A 171 -18.73 -35.42 22.70
C LYS A 171 -19.13 -33.98 22.39
N LYS A 172 -19.49 -33.19 23.41
CA LYS A 172 -19.95 -31.80 23.24
C LYS A 172 -19.90 -31.07 24.59
N GLU A 173 -19.43 -29.82 24.56
CA GLU A 173 -19.43 -28.96 25.72
C GLU A 173 -20.87 -28.52 26.06
N THR A 174 -21.26 -28.60 27.33
CA THR A 174 -22.63 -28.29 27.77
C THR A 174 -22.65 -26.96 28.51
N PHE A 175 -23.49 -26.02 28.08
CA PHE A 175 -23.59 -24.70 28.69
C PHE A 175 -24.05 -24.78 30.16
N MET A 176 -23.28 -24.16 31.05
CA MET A 176 -23.51 -24.14 32.50
C MET A 176 -24.12 -22.83 32.99
N GLY A 177 -24.02 -21.78 32.19
CA GLY A 177 -24.47 -20.42 32.52
C GLY A 177 -23.51 -19.37 31.98
N ALA A 178 -23.84 -18.11 32.19
CA ALA A 178 -23.01 -16.98 31.74
C ALA A 178 -22.92 -15.91 32.83
N ILE A 179 -21.90 -15.08 32.74
CA ILE A 179 -21.82 -13.83 33.49
C ILE A 179 -21.64 -12.69 32.51
N LEU A 180 -22.33 -11.59 32.78
CA LEU A 180 -22.18 -10.35 32.03
C LEU A 180 -21.72 -9.27 32.99
N PHE A 181 -20.63 -8.59 32.67
CA PHE A 181 -20.07 -7.55 33.52
C PHE A 181 -19.42 -6.44 32.70
N SER A 182 -19.38 -5.25 33.29
CA SER A 182 -18.64 -4.11 32.74
C SER A 182 -17.20 -4.13 33.24
N LEU A 183 -16.32 -3.47 32.50
CA LEU A 183 -14.92 -3.31 32.89
C LEU A 183 -14.84 -2.65 34.29
N PRO A 184 -14.15 -3.28 35.27
CA PRO A 184 -14.01 -2.72 36.61
C PRO A 184 -13.13 -1.46 36.57
N LYS A 185 -13.37 -0.51 37.48
CA LYS A 185 -12.60 0.76 37.54
C LYS A 185 -11.15 0.56 37.99
N GLU A 186 -10.92 -0.48 38.77
CA GLU A 186 -9.63 -0.83 39.36
C GLU A 186 -9.37 -2.31 39.08
N GLU A 187 -8.09 -2.67 39.01
CA GLU A 187 -7.68 -4.08 38.90
C GLU A 187 -7.98 -4.81 40.20
N ALA A 188 -9.20 -5.34 40.29
CA ALA A 188 -9.68 -6.09 41.42
C ALA A 188 -10.24 -7.44 40.97
N SER A 189 -10.02 -8.44 41.82
CA SER A 189 -10.66 -9.74 41.70
C SER A 189 -12.08 -9.65 42.25
N CYS A 190 -13.08 -9.96 41.42
CA CYS A 190 -14.49 -9.83 41.76
C CYS A 190 -15.23 -11.15 41.60
N TRP A 191 -16.15 -11.43 42.51
CA TRP A 191 -17.06 -12.58 42.40
C TRP A 191 -18.30 -12.22 41.61
N TYR A 192 -18.57 -12.97 40.54
CA TYR A 192 -19.75 -12.81 39.70
C TYR A 192 -20.65 -14.04 39.82
N THR A 193 -21.94 -13.81 40.05
CA THR A 193 -22.95 -14.87 40.10
C THR A 193 -23.28 -15.35 38.70
N VAL A 194 -23.27 -16.68 38.51
CA VAL A 194 -23.57 -17.30 37.23
C VAL A 194 -25.07 -17.21 36.94
N ALA A 195 -25.44 -16.54 35.85
CA ALA A 195 -26.80 -16.45 35.36
C ALA A 195 -27.17 -17.67 34.51
N ALA A 196 -28.46 -18.01 34.52
CA ALA A 196 -29.00 -19.14 33.76
C ALA A 196 -28.96 -18.94 32.24
N ARG A 197 -28.86 -17.71 31.75
CA ARG A 197 -28.94 -17.40 30.31
C ARG A 197 -27.83 -16.43 29.91
N SER A 198 -27.33 -16.58 28.68
CA SER A 198 -26.52 -15.54 28.03
C SER A 198 -27.40 -14.36 27.62
N GLU A 199 -26.93 -13.14 27.84
CA GLU A 199 -27.61 -11.93 27.39
C GLU A 199 -27.33 -11.65 25.90
N GLN A 200 -26.16 -12.09 25.39
CA GLN A 200 -25.76 -11.84 24.00
C GLN A 200 -26.15 -12.96 23.03
N ALA A 201 -26.59 -14.13 23.52
CA ALA A 201 -26.97 -15.27 22.68
C ALA A 201 -28.09 -16.10 23.34
N THR A 202 -29.33 -15.84 22.93
CA THR A 202 -30.55 -16.35 23.57
C THR A 202 -30.71 -17.88 23.58
N GLU A 203 -29.99 -18.57 22.69
CA GLU A 203 -29.95 -20.03 22.58
C GLU A 203 -29.20 -20.71 23.73
N PHE A 204 -28.35 -19.98 24.46
CA PHE A 204 -27.61 -20.51 25.60
C PHE A 204 -28.38 -20.32 26.90
N TYR A 205 -28.96 -21.42 27.39
CA TYR A 205 -29.74 -21.46 28.64
C TYR A 205 -29.46 -22.73 29.46
N CYS A 206 -29.26 -22.56 30.76
CA CYS A 206 -29.13 -23.62 31.75
C CYS A 206 -30.04 -23.33 32.95
N ALA A 207 -31.18 -24.02 33.03
CA ALA A 207 -32.16 -23.84 34.11
C ALA A 207 -31.61 -24.11 35.52
N ARG A 208 -30.48 -24.82 35.61
CA ARG A 208 -29.83 -25.20 36.86
C ARG A 208 -28.55 -24.42 37.14
N ALA A 209 -28.26 -23.36 36.38
CA ALA A 209 -27.09 -22.53 36.63
C ALA A 209 -27.04 -22.10 38.09
N SER A 210 -25.88 -22.25 38.71
CA SER A 210 -25.66 -21.94 40.10
C SER A 210 -24.22 -21.53 40.34
N GLY A 211 -24.00 -20.87 41.47
CA GLY A 211 -22.68 -20.53 41.95
C GLY A 211 -22.15 -19.20 41.44
N SER A 212 -20.86 -19.01 41.65
CA SER A 212 -20.14 -17.80 41.27
C SER A 212 -18.75 -18.15 40.78
N ILE A 213 -18.18 -17.30 39.93
CA ILE A 213 -16.76 -17.36 39.56
C ILE A 213 -16.05 -16.07 39.96
N GLU A 214 -14.79 -16.21 40.36
CA GLU A 214 -13.90 -15.11 40.66
C GLU A 214 -13.13 -14.73 39.40
N VAL A 215 -13.25 -13.47 39.01
CA VAL A 215 -12.70 -12.93 37.78
C VAL A 215 -11.91 -11.68 38.10
N GLN A 216 -10.66 -11.65 37.64
CA GLN A 216 -9.83 -10.46 37.59
C GLN A 216 -9.69 -10.03 36.14
N VAL A 217 -9.80 -8.72 35.91
CA VAL A 217 -9.67 -8.14 34.57
C VAL A 217 -8.52 -7.15 34.60
N GLN A 218 -7.63 -7.28 33.63
CA GLN A 218 -6.54 -6.35 33.39
C GLN A 218 -6.66 -5.82 31.96
N MET A 219 -6.43 -4.53 31.79
CA MET A 219 -6.42 -3.92 30.47
C MET A 219 -5.24 -2.96 30.39
N ASN A 220 -4.37 -3.24 29.42
CA ASN A 220 -3.20 -2.42 29.15
C ASN A 220 -3.43 -1.67 27.84
N ALA A 221 -3.64 -0.36 27.93
CA ALA A 221 -3.69 0.47 26.73
C ALA A 221 -2.32 0.54 26.10
N LYS A 222 -2.33 0.54 24.78
CA LYS A 222 -1.25 1.01 23.95
C LYS A 222 -1.69 2.36 23.39
N PHE A 223 -0.84 3.37 23.53
CA PHE A 223 -1.09 4.68 22.96
C PHE A 223 -0.14 4.92 21.80
N TYR A 224 -0.67 5.55 20.74
CA TYR A 224 0.14 6.13 19.68
C TYR A 224 0.42 7.58 19.99
N PRO A 225 1.67 8.06 19.78
CA PRO A 225 1.89 9.48 19.67
C PRO A 225 1.10 10.00 18.45
N VAL A 226 0.44 11.14 18.62
CA VAL A 226 -0.14 11.86 17.49
C VAL A 226 0.99 12.59 16.79
N LEU A 227 1.27 12.19 15.55
CA LEU A 227 2.27 12.85 14.72
C LEU A 227 1.63 14.06 14.05
N MET A 228 2.33 15.18 14.12
CA MET A 228 1.97 16.42 13.44
C MET A 228 2.94 16.61 12.27
N PRO A 229 2.59 17.43 11.27
CA PRO A 229 3.54 17.84 10.25
C PRO A 229 4.86 18.32 10.87
N ASP A 230 5.98 18.04 10.20
CA ASP A 230 7.37 18.33 10.60
C ASP A 230 7.88 17.51 11.80
N HIS A 231 7.09 16.60 12.36
CA HIS A 231 7.62 15.66 13.36
C HIS A 231 8.48 14.60 12.70
N VAL A 232 9.71 14.43 13.21
CA VAL A 232 10.69 13.42 12.76
C VAL A 232 10.89 12.33 13.81
N PHE A 233 10.79 11.07 13.39
CA PHE A 233 10.93 9.88 14.23
C PHE A 233 12.03 8.95 13.70
N ILE A 234 12.99 8.60 14.54
CA ILE A 234 14.08 7.68 14.12
C ILE A 234 13.64 6.23 14.31
N LEU A 235 13.54 5.49 13.21
CA LEU A 235 13.11 4.10 13.14
C LEU A 235 14.24 3.10 13.45
N ARG A 236 15.00 3.28 14.55
CA ARG A 236 16.17 2.43 14.86
C ARG A 236 15.84 0.98 15.18
N GLN A 237 14.66 0.74 15.75
CA GLN A 237 14.25 -0.59 16.24
C GLN A 237 13.23 -1.26 15.31
N HIS A 238 12.85 -0.60 14.22
CA HIS A 238 11.78 -1.04 13.35
C HIS A 238 12.34 -1.41 11.98
N SER A 239 12.49 -2.70 11.71
CA SER A 239 12.95 -3.18 10.40
C SER A 239 11.82 -3.20 9.37
N LYS A 240 10.57 -3.35 9.83
CA LYS A 240 9.38 -3.32 8.98
C LYS A 240 8.31 -2.41 9.53
N ILE A 241 7.86 -1.47 8.70
CA ILE A 241 6.81 -0.51 9.05
C ILE A 241 5.56 -0.81 8.22
N ALA A 242 4.43 -0.96 8.89
CA ALA A 242 3.12 -0.96 8.27
C ALA A 242 2.45 0.40 8.45
N LEU A 243 1.90 0.92 7.36
CA LEU A 243 1.10 2.13 7.31
C LEU A 243 -0.31 1.74 6.88
N ASP A 244 -1.25 1.83 7.79
CA ASP A 244 -2.67 1.62 7.49
C ASP A 244 -3.26 2.99 7.14
N LEU A 245 -3.57 3.23 5.86
CA LEU A 245 -4.29 4.41 5.41
C LEU A 245 -5.78 4.12 5.43
N SER A 246 -6.57 4.95 6.09
CA SER A 246 -8.02 4.80 6.25
C SER A 246 -8.72 6.08 5.82
N TRP A 247 -9.64 6.01 4.87
CA TRP A 247 -10.43 7.17 4.43
C TRP A 247 -11.89 6.84 4.20
N ARG A 248 -12.78 7.80 4.48
CA ARG A 248 -14.22 7.68 4.22
C ARG A 248 -14.63 8.66 3.16
N SER A 249 -15.40 8.17 2.18
CA SER A 249 -15.87 8.94 1.03
C SER A 249 -14.75 9.66 0.28
N GLY A 250 -15.05 10.22 -0.88
CA GLY A 250 -14.05 10.85 -1.72
C GLY A 250 -13.85 10.14 -3.05
N PRO A 251 -13.05 10.72 -3.94
CA PRO A 251 -12.79 10.17 -5.26
C PRO A 251 -12.10 8.80 -5.17
N TYR A 252 -11.91 8.17 -6.33
CA TYR A 252 -10.95 7.08 -6.45
C TYR A 252 -9.55 7.59 -6.08
N LEU A 253 -9.16 7.36 -4.81
CA LEU A 253 -7.86 7.69 -4.28
C LEU A 253 -6.87 6.58 -4.59
N GLU A 254 -5.69 7.00 -5.00
CA GLU A 254 -4.59 6.10 -5.25
C GLU A 254 -3.41 6.46 -4.37
N THR A 255 -2.75 5.42 -3.91
CA THR A 255 -1.61 5.46 -3.02
C THR A 255 -0.41 4.97 -3.80
N SER A 256 0.71 5.65 -3.68
CA SER A 256 1.97 5.29 -4.30
C SER A 256 3.09 5.46 -3.30
N PHE A 257 4.10 4.60 -3.39
CA PHE A 257 5.31 4.72 -2.61
C PHE A 257 6.47 4.97 -3.57
N VAL A 258 7.07 6.15 -3.49
CA VAL A 258 8.04 6.65 -4.47
C VAL A 258 9.42 6.59 -3.86
N ALA A 259 10.33 5.84 -4.48
CA ALA A 259 11.72 5.77 -4.08
C ALA A 259 12.57 6.75 -4.89
N THR A 260 13.54 7.37 -4.24
CA THR A 260 14.50 8.29 -4.89
C THR A 260 15.93 7.85 -4.64
N ASP A 261 16.77 8.11 -5.63
CA ASP A 261 18.20 7.84 -5.59
C ASP A 261 18.91 8.76 -4.56
N LEU A 262 19.81 8.17 -3.78
CA LEU A 262 20.54 8.81 -2.70
C LEU A 262 21.54 9.86 -3.21
N GLY A 263 22.05 9.71 -4.43
CA GLY A 263 23.00 10.65 -5.01
C GLY A 263 22.30 11.85 -5.67
N SER A 264 21.33 11.56 -6.52
CA SER A 264 20.71 12.50 -7.45
C SER A 264 19.33 13.00 -7.04
N GLY A 265 18.63 12.28 -6.15
CA GLY A 265 17.24 12.55 -5.78
C GLY A 265 16.24 12.23 -6.89
N LEU A 266 16.67 11.64 -8.00
CA LEU A 266 15.79 11.21 -9.09
C LEU A 266 14.97 10.00 -8.66
N ILE A 267 13.77 9.86 -9.22
CA ILE A 267 12.91 8.71 -8.94
C ILE A 267 13.55 7.43 -9.47
N LEU A 268 13.55 6.40 -8.62
CA LEU A 268 13.91 5.04 -8.97
C LEU A 268 12.62 4.26 -9.22
N TRP A 269 12.23 4.14 -10.49
CA TRP A 269 10.95 3.54 -10.89
C TRP A 269 10.81 2.08 -10.44
N ASP A 270 11.88 1.29 -10.56
CA ASP A 270 11.91 -0.13 -10.17
C ASP A 270 11.89 -0.30 -8.64
N GLU A 271 12.15 0.77 -7.89
CA GLU A 271 12.12 0.79 -6.43
C GLU A 271 10.82 1.38 -5.90
N SER A 272 9.96 1.88 -6.79
CA SER A 272 8.68 2.51 -6.47
C SER A 272 7.51 1.55 -6.69
N VAL A 273 6.38 1.84 -6.02
CA VAL A 273 5.12 1.11 -6.18
C VAL A 273 4.01 2.09 -6.52
N TYR A 274 3.30 1.81 -7.60
CA TYR A 274 2.27 2.71 -8.14
C TYR A 274 1.24 1.99 -9.00
N PHE A 275 0.06 2.58 -9.11
CA PHE A 275 -1.08 2.07 -9.87
C PHE A 275 -1.51 0.67 -9.40
N ALA A 276 -1.76 -0.24 -10.34
CA ALA A 276 -2.10 -1.63 -10.05
C ALA A 276 -0.90 -2.46 -9.55
N ASN A 277 0.34 -1.93 -9.61
CA ASN A 277 1.47 -2.62 -8.99
C ASN A 277 1.31 -2.52 -7.48
N ARG A 278 1.17 -3.67 -6.82
CA ARG A 278 1.04 -3.76 -5.36
C ARG A 278 2.36 -4.09 -4.67
N THR A 279 3.46 -4.26 -5.41
CA THR A 279 4.75 -4.67 -4.88
C THR A 279 5.87 -4.24 -5.82
N ASN A 280 7.00 -3.76 -5.28
CA ASN A 280 8.20 -3.52 -6.07
C ASN A 280 9.01 -4.83 -6.26
N PRO A 281 9.84 -4.95 -7.31
CA PRO A 281 10.66 -6.12 -7.61
C PRO A 281 11.40 -6.77 -6.43
N ASN A 282 12.04 -5.99 -5.55
CA ASN A 282 12.77 -6.52 -4.39
C ASN A 282 11.89 -6.77 -3.16
N ARG A 283 10.59 -6.47 -3.24
CA ARG A 283 9.58 -6.66 -2.20
C ARG A 283 9.83 -5.85 -0.92
N SER A 284 10.64 -4.80 -1.00
CA SER A 284 10.84 -3.88 0.12
C SER A 284 9.58 -3.03 0.37
N ILE A 285 8.70 -2.87 -0.62
CA ILE A 285 7.42 -2.18 -0.47
C ILE A 285 6.33 -3.08 -1.02
N VAL A 286 5.34 -3.39 -0.18
CA VAL A 286 4.22 -4.27 -0.50
C VAL A 286 2.93 -3.63 -0.01
N PHE A 287 1.91 -3.59 -0.86
CA PHE A 287 0.54 -3.24 -0.50
C PHE A 287 -0.28 -4.53 -0.41
N PRO A 288 -0.26 -5.23 0.74
CA PRO A 288 -0.80 -6.59 0.85
C PRO A 288 -2.31 -6.67 0.59
N GLU A 289 -3.06 -5.63 0.96
CA GLU A 289 -4.50 -5.67 0.94
C GLU A 289 -5.09 -4.26 0.82
N ARG A 290 -6.18 -4.16 0.06
CA ARG A 290 -7.08 -3.00 0.06
C ARG A 290 -8.48 -3.51 0.41
N LEU A 291 -9.03 -3.02 1.50
CA LEU A 291 -10.36 -3.35 1.99
C LEU A 291 -11.33 -2.23 1.61
N GLU A 292 -12.27 -2.55 0.73
CA GLU A 292 -13.35 -1.66 0.30
C GLU A 292 -14.68 -2.34 0.59
N LEU A 293 -15.29 -2.04 1.73
CA LEU A 293 -16.59 -2.59 2.14
C LEU A 293 -17.66 -1.48 2.10
N PRO A 294 -18.87 -1.75 1.56
CA PRO A 294 -19.93 -0.75 1.50
C PRO A 294 -20.24 -0.13 2.87
N GLY A 295 -20.24 1.21 2.93
CA GLY A 295 -20.54 1.98 4.15
C GLY A 295 -19.41 2.05 5.20
N GLN A 296 -18.32 1.32 4.99
CA GLN A 296 -17.11 1.38 5.82
C GLN A 296 -16.04 2.29 5.19
N PRO A 297 -15.09 2.82 5.98
CA PRO A 297 -13.91 3.47 5.43
C PRO A 297 -13.11 2.47 4.57
N THR A 298 -12.56 2.95 3.45
CA THR A 298 -11.56 2.20 2.69
C THR A 298 -10.28 2.13 3.50
N ILE A 299 -9.69 0.95 3.58
CA ILE A 299 -8.38 0.75 4.21
C ILE A 299 -7.41 0.24 3.16
N ASP A 300 -6.29 0.93 2.97
CA ASP A 300 -5.18 0.48 2.14
C ASP A 300 -3.92 0.40 3.00
N THR A 301 -3.39 -0.81 3.11
CA THR A 301 -2.20 -1.06 3.94
C THR A 301 -0.99 -1.09 3.04
N VAL A 302 0.09 -0.40 3.43
CA VAL A 302 1.42 -0.58 2.85
C VAL A 302 2.40 -1.04 3.92
N VAL A 303 3.23 -2.01 3.58
CA VAL A 303 4.31 -2.54 4.40
C VAL A 303 5.62 -2.23 3.72
N VAL A 304 6.50 -1.56 4.46
CA VAL A 304 7.85 -1.18 4.04
C VAL A 304 8.85 -1.96 4.87
N ASP A 305 9.61 -2.82 4.21
CA ASP A 305 10.73 -3.57 4.78
C ASP A 305 12.03 -2.81 4.54
N LEU A 306 12.42 -2.02 5.55
CA LEU A 306 13.53 -1.08 5.51
C LEU A 306 14.91 -1.76 5.39
N GLU A 307 15.00 -3.04 5.73
CA GLU A 307 16.22 -3.85 5.57
C GLU A 307 16.42 -4.29 4.12
N ASN A 308 15.32 -4.51 3.38
CA ASN A 308 15.36 -4.91 1.98
C ASN A 308 15.40 -3.73 1.01
N VAL A 309 15.31 -2.48 1.49
CA VAL A 309 15.46 -1.28 0.66
C VAL A 309 16.91 -1.15 0.18
N PRO A 310 17.17 -1.07 -1.15
CA PRO A 310 18.52 -1.00 -1.69
C PRO A 310 19.34 0.19 -1.20
N LEU A 311 20.67 0.03 -1.21
CA LEU A 311 21.60 1.03 -0.66
C LEU A 311 21.66 2.33 -1.47
N ASN A 312 21.31 2.29 -2.76
CA ASN A 312 21.21 3.47 -3.61
C ASN A 312 19.92 4.27 -3.36
N VAL A 313 18.92 3.72 -2.67
CA VAL A 313 17.71 4.46 -2.30
C VAL A 313 18.01 5.37 -1.10
N GLY A 314 17.75 6.66 -1.24
CA GLY A 314 17.96 7.66 -0.19
C GLY A 314 16.69 8.05 0.56
N THR A 315 15.59 8.21 -0.17
CA THR A 315 14.31 8.63 0.38
C THR A 315 13.17 7.84 -0.24
N LEU A 316 12.18 7.48 0.58
CA LEU A 316 10.89 6.94 0.17
C LEU A 316 9.77 7.92 0.56
N CYS A 317 8.85 8.20 -0.35
CA CYS A 317 7.72 9.11 -0.12
C CYS A 317 6.39 8.38 -0.32
N LEU A 318 5.48 8.49 0.64
CA LEU A 318 4.09 8.06 0.45
C LEU A 318 3.32 9.20 -0.20
N VAL A 319 2.84 8.96 -1.41
CA VAL A 319 2.09 9.93 -2.21
C VAL A 319 0.66 9.44 -2.37
N MET A 320 -0.31 10.32 -2.12
CA MET A 320 -1.72 10.06 -2.37
C MET A 320 -2.23 11.00 -3.46
N THR A 321 -3.01 10.48 -4.40
CA THR A 321 -3.48 11.21 -5.57
C THR A 321 -4.98 11.06 -5.72
N ALA A 322 -5.67 12.15 -6.03
CA ALA A 322 -7.09 12.20 -6.31
C ALA A 322 -7.33 12.15 -7.83
N ARG A 323 -7.83 11.02 -8.34
CA ARG A 323 -8.02 10.81 -9.79
C ARG A 323 -9.04 11.76 -10.43
N ASN A 324 -10.06 12.17 -9.67
CA ASN A 324 -11.15 13.05 -10.14
C ASN A 324 -10.96 14.50 -9.67
N ASN A 325 -9.74 15.02 -9.82
CA ASN A 325 -9.36 16.43 -9.67
C ASN A 325 -9.27 17.04 -8.28
N SER A 326 -9.79 16.44 -7.21
CA SER A 326 -9.61 17.07 -5.91
C SER A 326 -9.89 16.17 -4.72
N PHE A 327 -9.35 16.56 -3.55
CA PHE A 327 -9.71 15.99 -2.26
C PHE A 327 -10.99 16.59 -1.64
N SER A 328 -11.81 17.36 -2.37
CA SER A 328 -13.01 18.03 -1.84
C SER A 328 -14.00 17.11 -1.14
N ASP A 329 -14.11 15.87 -1.63
CA ASP A 329 -15.16 14.92 -1.23
C ASP A 329 -14.66 13.95 -0.15
N ILE A 330 -13.44 14.11 0.36
CA ILE A 330 -12.91 13.27 1.43
C ILE A 330 -13.43 13.75 2.79
N GLU A 331 -14.23 12.94 3.47
CA GLU A 331 -14.75 13.27 4.81
C GLU A 331 -13.68 13.09 5.89
N SER A 332 -12.86 12.05 5.75
CA SER A 332 -11.79 11.75 6.70
C SER A 332 -10.65 11.01 6.03
N LEU A 333 -9.43 11.29 6.50
CA LEU A 333 -8.22 10.55 6.19
C LEU A 333 -7.41 10.38 7.47
N GLU A 334 -7.02 9.16 7.77
CA GLU A 334 -6.20 8.79 8.91
C GLU A 334 -5.11 7.82 8.46
N ILE A 335 -3.90 8.01 8.98
CA ILE A 335 -2.79 7.09 8.79
C ILE A 335 -2.31 6.60 10.15
N ARG A 336 -2.20 5.29 10.29
CA ARG A 336 -1.62 4.63 11.46
C ARG A 336 -0.32 3.94 11.07
N CYS A 337 0.75 4.29 11.75
CA CYS A 337 2.07 3.69 11.57
C CYS A 337 2.33 2.68 12.69
N LYS A 338 2.73 1.47 12.33
CA LYS A 338 3.07 0.41 13.27
C LYS A 338 4.26 -0.42 12.81
N ASP A 339 4.95 -1.02 13.76
CA ASP A 339 5.91 -2.07 13.49
C ASP A 339 5.15 -3.30 12.97
N ALA A 340 5.49 -3.74 11.76
CA ALA A 340 4.76 -4.81 11.08
C ALA A 340 5.04 -6.21 11.68
N ILE A 341 6.10 -6.36 12.49
CA ILE A 341 6.49 -7.63 13.11
C ILE A 341 5.80 -7.77 14.47
N THR A 342 5.92 -6.75 15.30
CA THR A 342 5.45 -6.77 16.70
C THR A 342 4.03 -6.24 16.84
N GLY A 343 3.52 -5.51 15.85
CA GLY A 343 2.26 -4.79 15.93
C GLY A 343 2.30 -3.58 16.88
N GLN A 344 3.47 -3.27 17.46
CA GLN A 344 3.65 -2.07 18.29
C GLN A 344 3.50 -0.84 17.41
N GLY A 345 2.58 0.06 17.73
CA GLY A 345 2.48 1.25 16.89
C GLY A 345 3.51 2.32 17.21
N VAL A 346 3.85 3.01 16.13
CA VAL A 346 4.88 4.03 16.04
C VAL A 346 4.23 5.41 16.10
N GLY A 347 3.05 5.58 15.51
CA GLY A 347 2.35 6.87 15.53
C GLY A 347 1.06 6.88 14.73
N ARG A 348 0.28 7.95 14.90
CA ARG A 348 -0.96 8.21 14.16
C ARG A 348 -0.97 9.64 13.67
N PHE A 349 -1.38 9.88 12.42
CA PHE A 349 -1.60 11.25 11.95
C PHE A 349 -2.88 11.36 11.12
N VAL A 350 -3.50 12.53 11.21
CA VAL A 350 -4.71 12.92 10.47
C VAL A 350 -4.33 14.15 9.67
N PRO A 351 -3.99 14.02 8.38
CA PRO A 351 -3.56 15.13 7.57
C PRO A 351 -4.74 16.09 7.33
N ARG A 352 -4.46 17.39 7.31
CA ARG A 352 -5.42 18.40 6.87
C ARG A 352 -5.20 18.65 5.39
N LEU A 353 -6.09 18.17 4.55
CA LEU A 353 -6.02 18.35 3.11
C LEU A 353 -6.78 19.61 2.70
N SER A 354 -6.28 20.35 1.71
CA SER A 354 -7.09 21.36 1.05
C SER A 354 -8.03 20.69 0.06
N ALA A 355 -9.27 21.17 -0.01
CA ALA A 355 -10.23 20.70 -1.00
C ALA A 355 -9.75 20.87 -2.46
N SER A 356 -8.82 21.80 -2.70
CA SER A 356 -8.24 22.08 -4.02
C SER A 356 -7.05 21.18 -4.39
N ASP A 357 -6.50 20.45 -3.43
CA ASP A 357 -5.32 19.62 -3.69
C ASP A 357 -5.70 18.46 -4.61
N THR A 358 -4.79 18.09 -5.50
CA THR A 358 -4.94 16.93 -6.40
C THR A 358 -3.97 15.82 -6.03
N CYS A 359 -2.87 16.17 -5.37
CA CYS A 359 -1.86 15.24 -4.90
C CYS A 359 -1.28 15.69 -3.56
N VAL A 360 -0.96 14.75 -2.69
CA VAL A 360 -0.45 15.01 -1.34
C VAL A 360 0.71 14.07 -1.06
N VAL A 361 1.83 14.62 -0.59
CA VAL A 361 2.90 13.82 0.01
C VAL A 361 2.60 13.70 1.51
N LEU A 362 2.22 12.51 1.94
CA LEU A 362 1.74 12.26 3.30
C LEU A 362 2.90 12.14 4.30
N LEU A 363 3.90 11.35 3.95
CA LEU A 363 5.10 11.12 4.77
C LEU A 363 6.32 10.85 3.90
N GLN A 364 7.47 11.00 4.55
CA GLN A 364 8.78 10.71 4.02
C GLN A 364 9.51 9.74 4.96
N MET A 365 10.18 8.75 4.40
CA MET A 365 11.17 7.92 5.10
C MET A 365 12.53 8.16 4.44
N SER A 366 13.50 8.68 5.18
CA SER A 366 14.83 8.99 4.65
C SER A 366 15.95 8.31 5.42
N ARG A 367 17.05 7.98 4.74
CA ARG A 367 18.22 7.45 5.44
C ARG A 367 18.84 8.54 6.31
N THR A 368 19.10 8.20 7.57
CA THR A 368 19.91 9.04 8.46
C THR A 368 21.30 9.32 7.87
N LYS A 369 21.94 10.41 8.29
CA LYS A 369 23.28 10.81 7.80
C LYS A 369 24.34 9.70 7.91
N ASN A 370 24.27 8.85 8.94
CA ASN A 370 25.19 7.72 9.14
C ASN A 370 24.75 6.43 8.42
N ARG A 371 23.59 6.45 7.75
CA ARG A 371 22.97 5.36 7.00
C ARG A 371 22.69 4.08 7.81
N LYS A 372 22.65 4.19 9.15
CA LYS A 372 22.39 3.05 10.05
C LYS A 372 20.92 2.94 10.48
N ALA A 373 20.11 3.95 10.18
CA ALA A 373 18.69 4.00 10.50
C ALA A 373 17.93 4.85 9.47
N TRP A 374 16.61 4.82 9.59
CA TRP A 374 15.69 5.65 8.81
C TRP A 374 15.02 6.68 9.71
N ASP A 375 14.82 7.88 9.20
CA ASP A 375 13.97 8.91 9.79
C ASP A 375 12.61 8.87 9.10
N LEU A 376 11.53 8.94 9.86
CA LEU A 376 10.15 9.08 9.39
C LEU A 376 9.67 10.49 9.71
N GLU A 377 9.32 11.23 8.67
CA GLU A 377 8.82 12.60 8.77
C GLU A 377 7.39 12.67 8.22
N VAL A 378 6.49 13.30 8.98
CA VAL A 378 5.13 13.59 8.51
C VAL A 378 5.16 14.89 7.74
N MET A 379 4.76 14.83 6.47
CA MET A 379 4.79 15.97 5.56
C MET A 379 3.41 16.63 5.49
N ALA A 380 2.37 15.84 5.15
CA ALA A 380 1.04 16.34 4.80
C ALA A 380 1.06 17.52 3.80
N ALA A 381 1.99 17.50 2.85
CA ALA A 381 2.19 18.58 1.90
C ALA A 381 1.26 18.40 0.70
N GLY A 382 0.26 19.27 0.59
CA GLY A 382 -0.70 19.32 -0.50
C GLY A 382 -0.19 20.08 -1.72
N TYR A 383 -0.52 19.58 -2.91
CA TYR A 383 -0.18 20.17 -4.18
C TYR A 383 -1.38 20.18 -5.13
N GLN A 384 -1.47 21.24 -5.91
CA GLN A 384 -2.55 21.46 -6.86
C GLN A 384 -2.08 21.18 -8.28
N ARG A 385 -3.02 20.80 -9.16
CA ARG A 385 -2.79 20.63 -10.61
C ARG A 385 -1.80 19.53 -11.00
N PHE A 386 -1.44 18.66 -10.08
CA PHE A 386 -0.68 17.45 -10.38
C PHE A 386 -1.60 16.25 -10.53
N ARG A 387 -1.43 15.52 -11.62
CA ARG A 387 -2.20 14.32 -11.91
C ARG A 387 -1.67 13.08 -11.20
N ASP A 388 -0.37 13.03 -10.94
CA ASP A 388 0.34 11.87 -10.39
C ASP A 388 1.72 12.30 -9.86
N PHE A 389 2.43 11.37 -9.21
CA PHE A 389 3.76 11.65 -8.66
C PHE A 389 4.84 11.80 -9.74
N GLY A 390 4.66 11.21 -10.93
CA GLY A 390 5.58 11.39 -12.06
C GLY A 390 5.57 12.84 -12.56
N SER A 391 4.39 13.47 -12.51
CA SER A 391 4.20 14.89 -12.75
C SER A 391 4.82 15.73 -11.64
N MET A 392 4.99 15.20 -10.42
CA MET A 392 5.60 15.87 -9.26
C MET A 392 7.09 15.58 -9.06
N GLN A 393 7.77 15.01 -10.07
CA GLN A 393 9.18 14.66 -9.99
C GLN A 393 10.08 15.77 -9.41
N PRO A 394 9.99 17.04 -9.87
CA PRO A 394 10.77 18.13 -9.30
C PRO A 394 10.49 18.34 -7.80
N GLU A 395 9.22 18.28 -7.39
CA GLU A 395 8.80 18.51 -6.00
C GLU A 395 9.26 17.37 -5.08
N ILE A 396 9.12 16.11 -5.52
CA ILE A 396 9.61 14.94 -4.79
C ILE A 396 11.15 14.96 -4.68
N GLN A 397 11.82 15.36 -5.75
CA GLN A 397 13.27 15.52 -5.74
C GLN A 397 13.69 16.61 -4.72
N MET A 398 12.96 17.73 -4.61
CA MET A 398 13.20 18.76 -3.60
C MET A 398 13.01 18.22 -2.17
N ILE A 399 11.97 17.42 -1.94
CA ILE A 399 11.74 16.75 -0.64
C ILE A 399 12.92 15.83 -0.29
N ALA A 400 13.47 15.10 -1.27
CA ALA A 400 14.63 14.23 -1.07
C ALA A 400 15.94 14.99 -0.77
N GLN A 401 16.03 16.31 -1.02
CA GLN A 401 17.23 17.12 -0.71
C GLN A 401 17.54 17.19 0.78
N GLY A 402 16.50 17.23 1.62
CA GLY A 402 16.67 17.32 3.08
C GLY A 402 17.48 16.15 3.67
N SER A 403 17.63 15.06 2.91
CA SER A 403 18.16 13.77 3.36
C SER A 403 19.63 13.51 3.01
N ALA A 404 20.44 14.56 2.82
CA ALA A 404 21.86 14.53 2.42
C ALA A 404 22.12 14.30 0.91
N THR A 405 21.13 14.54 0.06
CA THR A 405 21.22 14.43 -1.41
C THR A 405 21.77 15.72 -2.03
N ARG A 406 22.76 15.63 -2.93
CA ARG A 406 23.25 16.81 -3.70
C ARG A 406 22.65 16.79 -5.09
N ILE A 407 21.84 17.80 -5.40
CA ILE A 407 21.12 17.84 -6.68
C ILE A 407 21.97 18.50 -7.73
N SER A 408 22.41 17.70 -8.69
CA SER A 408 23.18 18.16 -9.85
C SER A 408 22.28 18.54 -11.04
N ARG A 409 21.12 17.88 -11.17
CA ARG A 409 20.15 18.10 -12.25
C ARG A 409 18.74 18.12 -11.69
N ARG A 410 17.96 19.12 -12.07
CA ARG A 410 16.52 19.19 -11.76
C ARG A 410 15.80 18.06 -12.51
N ALA A 411 15.01 17.29 -11.77
CA ALA A 411 14.13 16.27 -12.32
C ALA A 411 13.13 16.92 -13.27
N GLU A 412 12.74 16.19 -14.29
CA GLU A 412 11.77 16.66 -15.25
C GLU A 412 10.47 15.90 -15.07
N ARG A 413 9.35 16.50 -15.49
CA ARG A 413 8.04 15.88 -15.31
C ARG A 413 7.87 14.74 -16.31
N THR A 414 7.33 13.62 -15.85
CA THR A 414 6.92 12.49 -16.70
C THR A 414 5.45 12.21 -16.45
N ALA A 415 4.67 12.12 -17.51
CA ALA A 415 3.28 11.72 -17.47
C ALA A 415 3.19 10.24 -17.10
N LEU A 416 2.89 9.93 -15.85
CA LEU A 416 2.59 8.56 -15.46
C LEU A 416 1.11 8.26 -15.76
N MET A 417 0.85 7.39 -16.74
CA MET A 417 -0.49 7.25 -17.36
C MET A 417 -1.11 5.87 -17.13
N ARG A 418 -2.44 5.85 -16.98
CA ARG A 418 -3.31 4.67 -16.94
C ARG A 418 -4.25 4.63 -18.14
N SER A 419 -4.84 3.49 -18.44
CA SER A 419 -5.85 3.37 -19.49
C SER A 419 -6.96 4.41 -19.31
N GLY A 420 -7.25 5.16 -20.37
CA GLY A 420 -8.19 6.28 -20.41
C GLY A 420 -7.58 7.65 -20.12
N ASP A 421 -6.33 7.74 -19.64
CA ASP A 421 -5.68 9.03 -19.41
C ASP A 421 -5.30 9.70 -20.73
N CYS A 422 -5.41 11.03 -20.78
CA CYS A 422 -5.02 11.85 -21.92
C CYS A 422 -4.10 12.99 -21.47
N ILE A 423 -3.16 13.38 -22.31
CA ILE A 423 -2.28 14.54 -22.12
C ILE A 423 -2.13 15.33 -23.42
N ARG A 424 -1.76 16.59 -23.28
CA ARG A 424 -1.11 17.34 -24.36
C ARG A 424 0.39 17.11 -24.26
N VAL A 425 1.05 16.67 -25.33
CA VAL A 425 2.49 16.33 -25.30
C VAL A 425 3.34 17.53 -24.90
N GLN A 426 2.95 18.73 -25.36
CA GLN A 426 3.60 19.99 -25.05
C GLN A 426 3.65 20.33 -23.55
N ASP A 427 2.72 19.80 -22.74
CA ASP A 427 2.67 20.09 -21.29
C ASP A 427 3.83 19.41 -20.55
N TYR A 428 4.49 18.43 -21.19
CA TYR A 428 5.65 17.69 -20.65
C TYR A 428 6.97 17.98 -21.39
N ALA A 429 6.88 18.55 -22.59
CA ALA A 429 8.01 19.04 -23.36
C ALA A 429 7.60 20.33 -24.09
N ALA A 430 8.03 21.47 -23.53
CA ALA A 430 7.86 22.78 -24.14
C ALA A 430 9.23 23.34 -24.56
N PRO A 431 9.47 23.63 -25.86
CA PRO A 431 8.54 23.50 -26.99
C PRO A 431 8.21 22.03 -27.35
N LEU A 432 7.15 21.83 -28.14
CA LEU A 432 6.76 20.50 -28.64
C LEU A 432 7.95 19.82 -29.33
N PRO A 433 8.29 18.55 -29.00
CA PRO A 433 9.39 17.84 -29.64
C PRO A 433 9.20 17.68 -31.14
N GLU A 434 10.28 17.80 -31.92
CA GLU A 434 10.22 17.47 -33.35
C GLU A 434 10.12 15.95 -33.57
N ASN A 435 10.83 15.19 -32.73
CA ASN A 435 10.94 13.75 -32.85
C ASN A 435 10.62 13.07 -31.50
N LEU A 436 9.75 12.07 -31.54
CA LEU A 436 9.43 11.21 -30.41
C LEU A 436 9.99 9.80 -30.64
N SER A 437 10.47 9.18 -29.58
CA SER A 437 10.96 7.80 -29.58
C SER A 437 10.06 6.95 -28.67
N ILE A 438 9.31 6.03 -29.27
CA ILE A 438 8.24 5.26 -28.63
C ILE A 438 8.69 3.82 -28.40
N GLY A 439 8.58 3.37 -27.15
CA GLY A 439 8.93 2.02 -26.72
C GLY A 439 7.70 1.25 -26.31
N LEU A 440 7.59 0.03 -26.83
CA LEU A 440 6.58 -0.94 -26.43
C LEU A 440 7.33 -2.14 -25.84
N TYR A 441 6.90 -2.60 -24.67
CA TYR A 441 7.49 -3.72 -23.97
C TYR A 441 6.39 -4.69 -23.57
N TRP A 442 6.66 -5.99 -23.61
CA TRP A 442 5.65 -6.99 -23.27
C TRP A 442 6.27 -8.27 -22.72
N LYS A 443 5.42 -9.03 -22.05
CA LYS A 443 5.70 -10.40 -21.60
C LYS A 443 4.56 -11.29 -22.05
N VAL A 444 4.89 -12.45 -22.60
CA VAL A 444 3.93 -13.47 -23.03
C VAL A 444 4.12 -14.77 -22.25
N ALA A 445 3.10 -15.62 -22.24
CA ALA A 445 3.08 -16.85 -21.46
C ALA A 445 4.11 -17.88 -21.94
N ASN A 446 4.20 -18.12 -23.24
CA ASN A 446 5.17 -19.02 -23.88
C ASN A 446 5.62 -18.38 -25.23
N GLY A 447 6.87 -18.61 -25.67
CA GLY A 447 7.37 -18.17 -27.00
C GLY A 447 7.36 -16.66 -27.28
N GLU A 448 7.67 -16.23 -28.52
CA GLU A 448 7.57 -14.83 -28.98
C GLU A 448 6.92 -14.76 -30.38
N ASN A 449 5.59 -14.58 -30.44
CA ASN A 449 4.87 -14.33 -31.71
C ASN A 449 4.04 -13.03 -31.66
N VAL A 450 4.37 -12.14 -30.72
CA VAL A 450 3.73 -10.83 -30.56
C VAL A 450 4.71 -9.78 -31.09
N LEU A 451 4.23 -8.97 -32.04
CA LEU A 451 5.04 -7.94 -32.69
C LEU A 451 4.45 -6.55 -32.43
N PRO A 452 5.31 -5.53 -32.31
CA PRO A 452 4.86 -4.15 -32.25
C PRO A 452 4.52 -3.64 -33.64
N LEU A 453 3.45 -2.86 -33.74
CA LEU A 453 3.09 -2.12 -34.95
C LEU A 453 2.54 -0.73 -34.64
N VAL A 454 2.50 0.10 -35.68
CA VAL A 454 1.81 1.39 -35.71
C VAL A 454 0.80 1.41 -36.84
N LEU A 455 -0.42 1.87 -36.54
CA LEU A 455 -1.47 2.16 -37.52
C LEU A 455 -1.54 3.68 -37.71
N LEU A 456 -1.41 4.15 -38.95
CA LEU A 456 -1.68 5.54 -39.32
C LEU A 456 -3.12 5.63 -39.84
N MET A 457 -3.91 6.54 -39.29
CA MET A 457 -5.32 6.69 -39.67
C MET A 457 -5.67 8.15 -39.93
N ASP A 458 -6.61 8.37 -40.83
CA ASP A 458 -7.16 9.70 -41.10
C ASP A 458 -8.17 10.12 -40.02
N LYS A 459 -8.69 11.35 -40.13
CA LYS A 459 -9.68 11.91 -39.19
C LYS A 459 -10.97 11.09 -39.11
N ASP A 460 -11.33 10.40 -40.19
CA ASP A 460 -12.52 9.58 -40.34
C ASP A 460 -12.23 8.11 -39.96
N THR A 461 -11.04 7.87 -39.38
CA THR A 461 -10.53 6.58 -38.90
C THR A 461 -10.26 5.57 -40.03
N HIS A 462 -10.10 6.00 -41.29
CA HIS A 462 -9.64 5.10 -42.34
C HIS A 462 -8.13 4.83 -42.20
N LEU A 463 -7.74 3.57 -42.41
CA LEU A 463 -6.34 3.15 -42.36
C LEU A 463 -5.57 3.70 -43.57
N LEU A 464 -4.49 4.42 -43.31
CA LEU A 464 -3.60 5.01 -44.31
C LEU A 464 -2.35 4.16 -44.53
N ASP A 465 -1.72 3.70 -43.44
CA ASP A 465 -0.46 2.94 -43.49
C ASP A 465 -0.27 2.09 -42.21
N VAL A 466 0.58 1.08 -42.29
CA VAL A 466 0.93 0.17 -41.19
C VAL A 466 2.43 -0.03 -41.10
N ILE A 467 3.03 0.36 -39.98
CA ILE A 467 4.49 0.31 -39.78
C ILE A 467 4.82 -0.79 -38.77
N HIS A 468 5.75 -1.67 -39.14
CA HIS A 468 6.24 -2.76 -38.30
C HIS A 468 7.64 -3.19 -38.79
N ARG A 469 8.25 -4.21 -38.18
CA ARG A 469 9.64 -4.59 -38.49
C ARG A 469 9.89 -4.89 -39.99
N GLN A 470 8.95 -5.51 -40.69
CA GLN A 470 9.08 -5.84 -42.12
C GLN A 470 8.63 -4.70 -43.05
N ASN A 471 7.79 -3.78 -42.57
CA ASN A 471 7.48 -2.51 -43.23
C ASN A 471 7.93 -1.33 -42.33
N PRO A 472 9.24 -1.05 -42.26
CA PRO A 472 9.80 -0.26 -41.15
C PRO A 472 9.66 1.25 -41.31
N ARG A 473 9.03 1.77 -42.37
CA ARG A 473 8.89 3.21 -42.59
C ARG A 473 7.56 3.51 -43.24
N SER A 474 6.90 4.57 -42.78
CA SER A 474 5.71 5.09 -43.42
C SER A 474 6.00 5.73 -44.77
N GLU A 475 5.01 5.77 -45.64
CA GLU A 475 5.12 6.35 -46.98
C GLU A 475 5.50 7.85 -46.93
N ASP A 476 4.92 8.59 -45.98
CA ASP A 476 5.20 10.01 -45.71
C ASP A 476 6.50 10.24 -44.91
N ARG A 477 7.17 9.16 -44.47
CA ARG A 477 8.39 9.17 -43.65
C ARG A 477 8.23 9.85 -42.28
N SER A 478 7.00 10.02 -41.80
CA SER A 478 6.71 10.55 -40.46
C SER A 478 6.92 9.52 -39.36
N VAL A 479 6.80 8.22 -39.66
CA VAL A 479 7.01 7.13 -38.71
C VAL A 479 8.02 6.13 -39.23
N ALA A 480 8.94 5.69 -38.38
CA ALA A 480 9.90 4.64 -38.70
C ALA A 480 10.12 3.70 -37.51
N TYR A 481 10.23 2.40 -37.76
CA TYR A 481 10.69 1.42 -36.78
C TYR A 481 12.20 1.25 -36.89
N ALA A 482 12.93 1.60 -35.83
CA ALA A 482 14.39 1.51 -35.77
C ALA A 482 14.84 1.26 -34.32
N GLU A 483 15.87 0.42 -34.14
CA GLU A 483 16.45 0.11 -32.81
C GLU A 483 15.40 -0.38 -31.80
N ASP A 484 14.48 -1.24 -32.25
CA ASP A 484 13.36 -1.79 -31.48
C ASP A 484 12.40 -0.73 -30.90
N ARG A 485 12.36 0.46 -31.49
CA ARG A 485 11.45 1.57 -31.13
C ARG A 485 10.82 2.18 -32.37
N PHE A 486 9.69 2.88 -32.19
CA PHE A 486 9.14 3.73 -33.24
C PHE A 486 9.64 5.16 -33.08
N GLN A 487 10.19 5.73 -34.15
CA GLN A 487 10.53 7.14 -34.28
C GLN A 487 9.38 7.85 -34.98
N VAL A 488 8.87 8.92 -34.36
CA VAL A 488 7.73 9.70 -34.87
C VAL A 488 8.17 11.16 -35.05
N ALA A 489 8.25 11.61 -36.28
CA ALA A 489 8.57 12.99 -36.65
C ALA A 489 7.27 13.79 -36.83
N LEU A 490 6.83 14.46 -35.75
CA LEU A 490 5.54 15.18 -35.71
C LEU A 490 5.35 16.21 -36.84
N PRO A 491 6.37 17.01 -37.22
CA PRO A 491 6.23 18.00 -38.29
C PRO A 491 6.11 17.38 -39.69
N LYS A 492 6.54 16.12 -39.88
CA LYS A 492 6.54 15.45 -41.19
C LYS A 492 5.25 14.70 -41.48
N ALA A 493 4.45 14.41 -40.46
CA ALA A 493 3.15 13.76 -40.64
C ALA A 493 2.30 14.59 -41.59
N VAL A 494 1.89 14.01 -42.72
CA VAL A 494 1.03 14.72 -43.70
C VAL A 494 -0.28 15.16 -43.06
N ALA A 495 -0.93 16.17 -43.64
CA ALA A 495 -2.16 16.77 -43.09
C ALA A 495 -3.27 15.73 -42.84
N ASP A 496 -3.31 14.68 -43.66
CA ASP A 496 -4.33 13.63 -43.59
C ASP A 496 -4.11 12.64 -42.43
N VAL A 497 -2.87 12.46 -41.94
CA VAL A 497 -2.61 11.64 -40.74
C VAL A 497 -3.14 12.36 -39.51
N HIS A 498 -4.18 11.79 -38.90
CA HIS A 498 -4.81 12.35 -37.71
C HIS A 498 -4.54 11.53 -36.47
N TYR A 499 -4.46 10.20 -36.59
CA TYR A 499 -4.17 9.28 -35.50
C TYR A 499 -2.95 8.41 -35.81
N ILE A 500 -2.07 8.26 -34.82
CA ILE A 500 -0.92 7.35 -34.82
C ILE A 500 -1.10 6.40 -33.64
N CYS A 501 -1.50 5.16 -33.92
CA CYS A 501 -1.94 4.19 -32.92
C CYS A 501 -0.89 3.10 -32.72
N PHE A 502 -0.49 2.85 -31.48
CA PHE A 502 0.56 1.89 -31.12
C PHE A 502 -0.06 0.61 -30.59
N ALA A 503 0.27 -0.53 -31.21
CA ALA A 503 -0.32 -1.82 -30.84
C ALA A 503 0.70 -2.97 -30.81
N LEU A 504 0.32 -4.03 -30.10
CA LEU A 504 1.01 -5.31 -29.99
C LEU A 504 0.07 -6.44 -30.46
N GLY A 505 0.59 -7.44 -31.17
CA GLY A 505 -0.20 -8.61 -31.57
C GLY A 505 0.44 -9.49 -32.66
N PRO A 506 -0.19 -10.62 -33.01
CA PRO A 506 0.31 -11.60 -33.99
C PRO A 506 -0.06 -11.26 -35.44
N TYR A 507 0.25 -10.06 -35.88
CA TYR A 507 -0.34 -9.50 -37.11
C TYR A 507 0.19 -10.10 -38.43
N LEU A 508 1.10 -11.09 -38.35
CA LEU A 508 1.66 -11.80 -39.51
C LEU A 508 1.06 -13.20 -39.71
N GLY A 509 -0.10 -13.48 -39.08
CA GLY A 509 -0.83 -14.73 -39.27
C GLY A 509 -0.31 -15.92 -38.44
N GLU A 510 0.48 -15.64 -37.41
CA GLU A 510 1.03 -16.64 -36.49
C GLU A 510 0.09 -16.83 -35.28
N GLN A 511 0.18 -17.98 -34.59
CA GLN A 511 -0.52 -18.13 -33.31
C GLN A 511 0.21 -17.32 -32.23
N ALA A 512 -0.42 -16.26 -31.69
CA ALA A 512 0.09 -15.59 -30.48
C ALA A 512 -0.29 -16.35 -29.22
N ASP A 513 0.70 -16.45 -28.34
CA ASP A 513 0.50 -16.72 -26.93
C ASP A 513 -0.10 -15.51 -26.20
N HIS A 514 -0.62 -15.77 -25.01
CA HIS A 514 -1.26 -14.77 -24.18
C HIS A 514 -0.25 -13.71 -23.67
N ILE A 515 -0.54 -12.43 -23.92
CA ILE A 515 0.18 -11.29 -23.34
C ILE A 515 -0.16 -11.20 -21.85
N LEU A 516 0.83 -11.44 -21.00
CA LEU A 516 0.73 -11.41 -19.55
C LEU A 516 0.84 -9.98 -19.00
N SER A 517 1.71 -9.16 -19.58
CA SER A 517 1.87 -7.77 -19.20
C SER A 517 2.48 -6.96 -20.34
N ALA A 518 2.28 -5.64 -20.29
CA ALA A 518 2.88 -4.71 -21.23
C ALA A 518 3.33 -3.42 -20.55
N ALA A 519 4.19 -2.65 -21.20
CA ALA A 519 4.56 -1.32 -20.81
C ALA A 519 4.76 -0.43 -22.04
N PHE A 520 4.57 0.86 -21.84
CA PHE A 520 4.69 1.88 -22.87
C PHE A 520 5.55 3.04 -22.34
N ASN A 521 6.48 3.53 -23.15
CA ASN A 521 7.10 4.82 -22.88
C ASN A 521 7.28 5.68 -24.14
N MET A 522 7.26 7.00 -23.91
CA MET A 522 7.50 8.01 -24.92
C MET A 522 8.63 8.90 -24.45
N LEU A 523 9.67 9.00 -25.29
CA LEU A 523 10.82 9.86 -25.04
C LEU A 523 10.83 11.00 -26.06
N ASN A 524 11.31 12.17 -25.64
CA ASN A 524 11.84 13.15 -26.57
C ASN A 524 13.14 12.57 -27.17
N ALA A 525 13.21 12.43 -28.49
CA ALA A 525 14.35 11.79 -29.14
C ALA A 525 15.62 12.66 -29.09
N ASP A 526 15.47 13.99 -28.94
CA ASP A 526 16.60 14.93 -29.01
C ASP A 526 17.46 14.92 -27.73
N ASP A 527 16.83 14.77 -26.56
CA ASP A 527 17.49 14.82 -25.25
C ASP A 527 17.33 13.52 -24.43
N GLY A 528 16.55 12.56 -24.92
CA GLY A 528 16.27 11.28 -24.26
C GLY A 528 15.31 11.38 -23.07
N LYS A 529 14.68 12.54 -22.84
CA LYS A 529 13.78 12.78 -21.71
C LYS A 529 12.51 11.93 -21.82
N GLU A 530 12.13 11.25 -20.75
CA GLU A 530 10.89 10.47 -20.69
C GLU A 530 9.67 11.36 -20.42
N LEU A 531 8.80 11.46 -21.41
CA LEU A 531 7.59 12.27 -21.40
C LEU A 531 6.40 11.48 -20.87
N VAL A 532 6.29 10.20 -21.24
CA VAL A 532 5.20 9.31 -20.84
C VAL A 532 5.74 7.98 -20.37
N ARG A 533 5.17 7.45 -19.29
CA ARG A 533 5.39 6.09 -18.79
C ARG A 533 4.06 5.43 -18.43
N SER A 534 3.91 4.17 -18.80
CA SER A 534 2.80 3.34 -18.34
C SER A 534 3.16 1.85 -18.25
N THR A 535 2.46 1.14 -17.38
CA THR A 535 2.55 -0.30 -17.17
C THR A 535 1.16 -0.92 -17.10
N PHE A 536 0.99 -2.07 -17.73
CA PHE A 536 -0.23 -2.88 -17.76
C PHE A 536 0.10 -4.25 -17.17
N PRO A 537 -0.11 -4.43 -15.85
CA PRO A 537 0.28 -5.66 -15.17
C PRO A 537 -0.72 -6.81 -15.37
N ASP A 538 -1.93 -6.51 -15.83
CA ASP A 538 -3.00 -7.47 -16.11
C ASP A 538 -3.98 -6.88 -17.16
N PHE A 539 -4.85 -7.72 -17.71
CA PHE A 539 -5.82 -7.37 -18.73
C PHE A 539 -7.19 -8.02 -18.48
N ASP A 540 -8.27 -7.30 -18.79
CA ASP A 540 -9.64 -7.80 -18.59
C ASP A 540 -10.02 -8.95 -19.53
N THR A 541 -9.28 -9.13 -20.64
CA THR A 541 -9.55 -10.17 -21.63
C THR A 541 -8.61 -11.35 -21.45
N PHE A 542 -9.16 -12.57 -21.37
CA PHE A 542 -8.37 -13.79 -21.31
C PHE A 542 -8.80 -14.81 -22.39
N PRO A 543 -7.89 -15.24 -23.30
CA PRO A 543 -6.51 -14.79 -23.46
C PRO A 543 -6.42 -13.42 -24.18
N THR A 544 -5.66 -12.48 -23.64
CA THR A 544 -5.25 -11.27 -24.38
C THR A 544 -4.19 -11.65 -25.43
N ARG A 545 -4.48 -11.42 -26.72
CA ARG A 545 -3.54 -11.69 -27.83
C ARG A 545 -3.09 -10.43 -28.54
N THR A 546 -3.96 -9.42 -28.56
CA THR A 546 -3.71 -8.11 -29.16
C THR A 546 -3.94 -7.05 -28.09
N LEU A 547 -3.11 -6.01 -28.11
CA LEU A 547 -3.19 -4.88 -27.20
C LEU A 547 -2.91 -3.58 -27.94
N THR A 548 -3.90 -2.70 -28.05
CA THR A 548 -3.67 -1.31 -28.46
C THR A 548 -3.34 -0.48 -27.23
N LEU A 549 -2.09 -0.02 -27.14
CA LEU A 549 -1.55 0.63 -25.95
C LEU A 549 -1.93 2.10 -25.88
N GLY A 550 -1.76 2.85 -26.96
CA GLY A 550 -1.98 4.29 -26.97
C GLY A 550 -2.12 4.88 -28.36
N CYS A 551 -2.56 6.13 -28.41
CA CYS A 551 -2.82 6.87 -29.64
C CYS A 551 -2.33 8.31 -29.50
N LEU A 552 -1.44 8.72 -30.40
CA LEU A 552 -1.13 10.13 -30.65
C LEU A 552 -2.15 10.68 -31.64
N PHE A 553 -2.74 11.83 -31.36
CA PHE A 553 -3.73 12.43 -32.24
C PHE A 553 -3.66 13.95 -32.29
N ARG A 554 -4.16 14.53 -33.37
CA ARG A 554 -4.16 15.99 -33.57
C ARG A 554 -5.36 16.64 -32.88
N SER A 555 -5.09 17.60 -32.01
CA SER A 555 -6.09 18.42 -31.34
C SER A 555 -5.80 19.88 -31.65
N CYS A 556 -6.55 20.44 -32.62
CA CYS A 556 -6.26 21.76 -33.21
C CYS A 556 -4.82 21.82 -33.78
N ASP A 557 -3.98 22.72 -33.25
CA ASP A 557 -2.57 22.89 -33.65
C ASP A 557 -1.58 22.06 -32.79
N ASN A 558 -2.08 21.19 -31.90
CA ASN A 558 -1.27 20.41 -30.97
C ASN A 558 -1.37 18.91 -31.19
N TRP A 559 -0.43 18.18 -30.59
CA TRP A 559 -0.47 16.73 -30.46
C TRP A 559 -0.82 16.33 -29.04
N ASP A 560 -1.88 15.54 -28.94
CA ASP A 560 -2.35 14.94 -27.71
C ASP A 560 -2.03 13.45 -27.74
N PHE A 561 -1.83 12.86 -26.56
CA PHE A 561 -1.61 11.45 -26.40
C PHE A 561 -2.63 10.89 -25.42
N THR A 562 -3.33 9.85 -25.84
CA THR A 562 -4.23 9.07 -25.00
C THR A 562 -3.70 7.66 -24.83
N LEU A 563 -3.74 7.15 -23.61
CA LEU A 563 -3.41 5.76 -23.33
C LEU A 563 -4.69 4.93 -23.34
N LEU A 564 -4.76 3.95 -24.23
CA LEU A 564 -6.00 3.22 -24.52
C LEU A 564 -6.13 1.93 -23.70
N GLY A 565 -5.09 1.10 -23.70
CA GLY A 565 -5.09 -0.19 -22.99
C GLY A 565 -6.15 -1.18 -23.48
N LEU A 566 -6.43 -1.22 -24.79
CA LEU A 566 -7.48 -2.06 -25.38
C LEU A 566 -6.94 -3.46 -25.66
N SER A 567 -7.29 -4.41 -24.80
CA SER A 567 -7.01 -5.83 -25.00
C SER A 567 -8.07 -6.50 -25.86
N SER A 568 -7.66 -7.36 -26.80
CA SER A 568 -8.56 -8.18 -27.62
C SER A 568 -7.96 -9.53 -27.98
N CYS A 569 -8.77 -10.36 -28.64
CA CYS A 569 -8.36 -11.65 -29.20
C CYS A 569 -8.01 -11.57 -30.70
N ASP A 570 -7.87 -10.36 -31.25
CA ASP A 570 -7.67 -10.13 -32.68
C ASP A 570 -6.37 -10.75 -33.15
N ILE A 571 -6.39 -11.30 -34.38
CA ILE A 571 -5.23 -11.97 -35.00
C ILE A 571 -4.83 -11.36 -36.34
N THR A 572 -5.58 -10.38 -36.83
CA THR A 572 -5.30 -9.68 -38.09
C THR A 572 -5.24 -8.16 -37.86
N ILE A 573 -4.57 -7.45 -38.78
CA ILE A 573 -4.51 -5.99 -38.79
C ILE A 573 -5.92 -5.40 -38.97
N ASP A 574 -6.73 -6.00 -39.84
CA ASP A 574 -8.10 -5.54 -40.13
C ASP A 574 -9.01 -5.66 -38.90
N ASP A 575 -8.89 -6.75 -38.14
CA ASP A 575 -9.67 -6.93 -36.90
C ASP A 575 -9.24 -5.93 -35.83
N CYS A 576 -7.93 -5.73 -35.64
CA CYS A 576 -7.40 -4.72 -34.72
C CYS A 576 -7.86 -3.31 -35.11
N THR A 577 -7.83 -2.99 -36.40
CA THR A 577 -8.29 -1.70 -36.93
C THR A 577 -9.78 -1.50 -36.64
N ARG A 578 -10.61 -2.53 -36.86
CA ARG A 578 -12.05 -2.49 -36.57
C ARG A 578 -12.34 -2.32 -35.08
N THR A 579 -11.63 -3.06 -34.22
CA THR A 579 -11.74 -2.94 -32.76
C THR A 579 -11.42 -1.51 -32.32
N LEU A 580 -10.35 -0.93 -32.86
CA LEU A 580 -9.95 0.44 -32.57
C LEU A 580 -10.96 1.48 -33.09
N GLN A 581 -11.46 1.32 -34.31
CA GLN A 581 -12.50 2.18 -34.88
C GLN A 581 -13.77 2.16 -34.02
N ASN A 582 -14.25 0.98 -33.64
CA ASN A 582 -15.41 0.82 -32.77
C ASN A 582 -15.19 1.53 -31.44
N TYR A 583 -14.01 1.38 -30.84
CA TYR A 583 -13.67 2.09 -29.61
C TYR A 583 -13.71 3.61 -29.78
N MET A 584 -13.10 4.14 -30.85
CA MET A 584 -13.08 5.59 -31.11
C MET A 584 -14.49 6.15 -31.41
N ILE A 585 -15.39 5.35 -31.97
CA ILE A 585 -16.80 5.71 -32.16
C ILE A 585 -17.53 5.76 -30.81
N GLU A 586 -17.34 4.76 -29.95
CA GLU A 586 -17.97 4.71 -28.62
C GLU A 586 -17.42 5.76 -27.66
N LYS A 587 -16.12 6.07 -27.78
CA LYS A 587 -15.38 7.01 -26.95
C LYS A 587 -14.50 7.90 -27.83
N PRO A 588 -15.06 8.99 -28.39
CA PRO A 588 -14.31 9.92 -29.22
C PRO A 588 -13.08 10.48 -28.48
N LEU A 589 -11.91 10.34 -29.10
CA LEU A 589 -10.66 10.87 -28.56
C LEU A 589 -10.71 12.40 -28.57
N GLY A 590 -10.15 13.04 -27.54
CA GLY A 590 -10.12 14.51 -27.45
C GLY A 590 -11.39 15.16 -26.90
N HIS A 591 -12.47 14.41 -26.61
CA HIS A 591 -13.46 14.90 -25.67
C HIS A 591 -12.91 14.69 -24.25
N PRO A 592 -12.61 15.75 -23.50
CA PRO A 592 -12.17 15.59 -22.14
C PRO A 592 -13.30 14.89 -21.38
N SER A 593 -12.97 13.85 -20.64
CA SER A 593 -13.70 13.49 -19.44
C SER A 593 -13.61 14.67 -18.47
N SER A 594 -14.33 15.77 -18.75
CA SER A 594 -14.44 17.01 -17.95
C SER A 594 -13.16 17.32 -17.15
N LEU A 595 -12.05 17.55 -17.86
CA LEU A 595 -10.73 17.73 -17.28
C LEU A 595 -10.04 18.83 -18.08
N MET A 596 -10.00 20.02 -17.47
CA MET A 596 -9.42 21.27 -17.97
C MET A 596 -10.25 22.03 -19.04
N THR A 597 -11.34 22.66 -18.62
CA THR A 597 -11.78 23.94 -19.21
C THR A 597 -11.67 25.03 -18.14
N GLU A 598 -10.83 26.02 -18.47
CA GLU A 598 -10.65 27.37 -17.93
C GLU A 598 -11.58 27.85 -16.79
N SER A 599 -10.96 28.16 -15.64
CA SER A 599 -10.96 29.49 -14.99
C SER A 599 -10.04 29.49 -13.77
#